data_AF-A0A2V5M4J9-F1
#
_entry.id   AF-A0A2V5M4J9-F1
#
_cell.length_a   1.000
_cell.length_b   1.000
_cell.length_c   1.000
_cell.angle_alpha   90.00
_cell.angle_beta   90.00
_cell.angle_gamma   90.00
#
_symmetry.space_group_name_H-M   'P 1'
#
loop_
_entity.id
_entity.type
_entity.pdbx_description
1 polymer ?
#
loop_
_entity_poly.entity_id
_entity_poly.type
_entity_poly.pdbx_seq_one_letter_code
_entity_poly.pdbx_strand_id
1 'polypeptide(L)'
;ENNRIRSLRSKNKDLRDEFHAYTSADENSNRVGEFAIGTNIACTHIIGHILQDEKLPGVHIAFGHPYAEHTGANWVSKTHIDCVGRDFDVWFNGEQVMRGGKFLI
;
A
#
# COMPACT_ATOMS: atom_id res chain seq x y z
N GLU A 1 -7.54 -11.36 -4.19
CA GLU A 1 -7.70 -12.81 -3.95
C GLU A 1 -6.33 -13.45 -4.05
N ASN A 2 -5.93 -14.33 -3.11
CA ASN A 2 -4.59 -14.92 -3.07
C ASN A 2 -3.46 -13.87 -3.21
N ASN A 3 -3.55 -12.78 -2.45
CA ASN A 3 -2.62 -11.64 -2.47
C ASN A 3 -2.50 -10.91 -3.81
N ARG A 4 -3.49 -11.05 -4.70
CA ARG A 4 -3.53 -10.40 -6.01
C ARG A 4 -4.75 -9.51 -6.19
N ILE A 5 -4.60 -8.47 -7.02
CA ILE A 5 -5.71 -7.63 -7.46
C ILE A 5 -6.71 -8.50 -8.23
N ARG A 6 -7.98 -8.47 -7.80
CA ARG A 6 -9.11 -9.15 -8.46
C ARG A 6 -9.98 -8.17 -9.25
N SER A 7 -10.12 -6.95 -8.75
CA SER A 7 -10.99 -5.93 -9.33
C SER A 7 -10.54 -4.53 -8.94
N LEU A 8 -10.71 -3.57 -9.83
CA LEU A 8 -10.40 -2.16 -9.61
C LEU A 8 -11.64 -1.30 -9.84
N ARG A 9 -11.88 -0.32 -8.98
CA ARG A 9 -13.01 0.62 -9.07
C ARG A 9 -12.56 2.00 -8.64
N SER A 10 -12.89 3.01 -9.44
CA SER A 10 -12.67 4.41 -9.11
C SER A 10 -13.69 5.27 -9.86
N LYS A 11 -14.01 6.45 -9.31
CA LYS A 11 -14.77 7.49 -10.02
C LYS A 11 -13.93 8.13 -11.14
N ASN A 12 -12.61 8.22 -10.92
CA ASN A 12 -11.65 8.64 -11.94
C ASN A 12 -11.27 7.43 -12.79
N LYS A 13 -11.81 7.35 -14.01
CA LYS A 13 -11.61 6.22 -14.93
C LYS A 13 -10.20 6.20 -15.50
N ASP A 14 -9.65 7.35 -15.82
CA ASP A 14 -8.29 7.47 -16.39
C ASP A 14 -7.26 6.95 -15.38
N LEU A 15 -7.35 7.40 -14.13
CA LEU A 15 -6.48 6.90 -13.05
C LEU A 15 -6.63 5.38 -12.84
N ARG A 16 -7.87 4.86 -12.88
CA ARG A 16 -8.10 3.42 -12.75
C ARG A 16 -7.43 2.65 -13.88
N ASP A 17 -7.54 3.15 -15.10
CA ASP A 17 -7.04 2.47 -16.30
C ASP A 17 -5.51 2.56 -16.38
N GLU A 18 -4.91 3.68 -15.99
CA GLU A 18 -3.47 3.83 -15.78
C GLU A 18 -2.94 2.90 -14.68
N PHE A 19 -3.61 2.85 -13.53
CA PHE A 19 -3.22 1.96 -12.44
C PHE A 19 -3.34 0.48 -12.85
N HIS A 20 -4.39 0.11 -13.58
CA HIS A 20 -4.55 -1.22 -14.13
C HIS A 20 -3.45 -1.57 -15.13
N ALA A 21 -3.10 -0.65 -16.03
CA ALA A 21 -2.01 -0.84 -16.97
C ALA A 21 -0.67 -1.05 -16.24
N TYR A 22 -0.36 -0.21 -15.24
CA TYR A 22 0.85 -0.33 -14.44
C TYR A 22 0.91 -1.68 -13.71
N THR A 23 -0.17 -2.07 -13.05
CA THR A 23 -0.26 -3.33 -12.29
C THR A 23 -0.42 -4.57 -13.18
N SER A 24 -0.39 -4.44 -14.51
CA SER A 24 -0.41 -5.55 -15.47
C SER A 24 0.90 -5.69 -16.26
N ALA A 25 1.94 -4.93 -15.91
CA ALA A 25 3.18 -4.86 -16.69
C ALA A 25 3.99 -6.18 -16.72
N ASP A 26 3.97 -6.95 -15.62
CA ASP A 26 4.52 -8.30 -15.55
C ASP A 26 3.64 -9.23 -14.71
N GLU A 27 4.04 -10.52 -14.65
CA GLU A 27 3.31 -11.57 -13.94
C GLU A 27 2.92 -11.14 -12.53
N ASN A 28 3.82 -10.49 -11.79
CA ASN A 28 3.65 -10.18 -10.37
C ASN A 28 3.29 -8.71 -10.09
N SER A 29 3.11 -7.87 -11.11
CA SER A 29 2.78 -6.43 -10.94
C SER A 29 1.49 -6.16 -10.16
N ASN A 30 0.56 -7.12 -10.12
CA ASN A 30 -0.70 -7.03 -9.38
C ASN A 30 -0.70 -7.83 -8.07
N ARG A 31 0.45 -8.36 -7.64
CA ARG A 31 0.60 -9.06 -6.36
C ARG A 31 1.01 -8.06 -5.28
N VAL A 32 0.44 -8.18 -4.09
CA VAL A 32 0.85 -7.38 -2.93
C VAL A 32 2.29 -7.76 -2.57
N GLY A 33 3.20 -6.79 -2.68
CA GLY A 33 4.62 -6.94 -2.35
C GLY A 33 4.96 -6.40 -0.97
N GLU A 34 4.23 -5.36 -0.53
CA GLU A 34 4.48 -4.70 0.75
C GLU A 34 3.17 -4.36 1.47
N PHE A 35 3.23 -4.43 2.80
CA PHE A 35 2.20 -3.95 3.71
C PHE A 35 2.90 -3.28 4.90
N ALA A 36 2.61 -2.00 5.13
CA ALA A 36 3.19 -1.27 6.23
C ALA A 36 2.21 -0.29 6.87
N ILE A 37 2.61 0.20 8.04
CA ILE A 37 1.90 1.19 8.83
C ILE A 37 2.80 2.41 8.97
N GLY A 38 2.31 3.57 8.53
CA GLY A 38 3.00 4.83 8.76
C GLY A 38 2.94 5.17 10.25
N THR A 39 4.08 5.50 10.85
CA THR A 39 4.20 5.76 12.30
C THR A 39 4.61 7.20 12.63
N ASN A 40 4.85 8.04 11.62
CA ASN A 40 5.33 9.39 11.83
C ASN A 40 4.17 10.36 12.11
N ILE A 41 3.84 10.52 13.39
CA ILE A 41 2.78 11.43 13.85
C ILE A 41 3.02 12.92 13.54
N ALA A 42 4.25 13.30 13.16
CA ALA A 42 4.54 14.66 12.72
C ALA A 42 4.05 14.95 11.28
N CYS A 43 3.84 13.90 10.47
CA CYS A 43 3.21 14.01 9.16
C CYS A 43 1.69 14.16 9.34
N THR A 44 1.15 15.35 9.04
CA THR A 44 -0.26 15.68 9.34
C THR A 44 -1.19 15.63 8.13
N HIS A 45 -0.65 15.68 6.91
CA HIS A 45 -1.44 15.68 5.68
C HIS A 45 -0.61 15.17 4.49
N ILE A 46 -1.31 14.77 3.43
CA ILE A 46 -0.72 14.35 2.16
C ILE A 46 -0.19 15.59 1.42
N ILE A 47 1.04 15.49 0.94
CA ILE A 47 1.71 16.56 0.18
C ILE A 47 1.93 16.20 -1.28
N GLY A 48 1.61 14.97 -1.70
CA GLY A 48 1.83 14.49 -3.07
C GLY A 48 3.26 14.04 -3.32
N HIS A 49 3.98 13.66 -2.27
CA HIS A 49 5.33 13.13 -2.35
C HIS A 49 5.39 11.80 -1.62
N ILE A 50 5.34 10.72 -2.39
CA ILE A 50 5.07 9.36 -1.89
C ILE A 50 5.99 8.94 -0.73
N LEU A 51 7.29 9.23 -0.83
CA LEU A 51 8.26 8.90 0.22
C LEU A 51 7.97 9.55 1.57
N GLN A 52 7.23 10.67 1.60
CA GLN A 52 6.81 11.29 2.87
C GLN A 52 5.39 10.90 3.23
N ASP A 53 4.51 10.79 2.24
CA ASP A 53 3.11 10.45 2.44
C ASP A 53 2.95 9.05 3.05
N GLU A 54 3.79 8.08 2.69
CA GLU A 54 3.77 6.71 3.23
C GLU A 54 4.08 6.61 4.72
N LYS A 55 4.68 7.65 5.30
CA LYS A 55 5.05 7.71 6.73
C LYS A 55 3.88 8.18 7.61
N LEU A 56 2.85 8.75 6.99
CA LEU A 56 1.69 9.30 7.69
C LEU A 56 0.89 8.18 8.39
N PRO A 57 0.40 8.40 9.62
CA PRO A 57 -0.43 7.43 10.34
C PRO A 57 -1.59 6.87 9.50
N GLY A 58 -1.49 5.59 9.20
CA GLY A 58 -2.39 4.90 8.27
C GLY A 58 -1.77 3.62 7.77
N VAL A 59 -2.24 3.16 6.61
CA VAL A 59 -1.75 1.94 5.96
C VAL A 59 -1.22 2.33 4.60
N HIS A 60 -0.05 1.81 4.25
CA HIS A 60 0.37 1.74 2.86
C HIS A 60 0.40 0.27 2.41
N ILE A 61 0.07 0.04 1.15
CA ILE A 61 0.26 -1.23 0.45
C ILE A 61 1.01 -0.95 -0.84
N ALA A 62 1.98 -1.79 -1.18
CA ALA A 62 2.61 -1.76 -2.49
C ALA A 62 2.24 -3.00 -3.32
N PHE A 63 2.05 -2.79 -4.62
CA PHE A 63 1.90 -3.88 -5.60
C PHE A 63 3.17 -4.01 -6.45
N GLY A 64 3.55 -5.26 -6.74
CA GLY A 64 4.76 -5.58 -7.48
C GLY A 64 5.91 -6.02 -6.57
N HIS A 65 7.11 -5.51 -6.81
CA HIS A 65 8.36 -6.05 -6.28
C HIS A 65 8.36 -6.05 -4.74
N PRO A 66 8.61 -7.19 -4.08
CA PRO A 66 8.53 -7.31 -2.63
C PRO A 66 9.85 -7.02 -1.92
N TYR A 67 10.81 -6.36 -2.58
CA TYR A 67 12.21 -6.28 -2.14
C TYR A 67 12.77 -7.66 -1.77
N ALA A 68 12.73 -8.60 -2.71
CA ALA A 68 13.02 -10.02 -2.46
C ALA A 68 14.41 -10.25 -1.82
N GLU A 69 15.37 -9.41 -2.16
CA GLU A 69 16.72 -9.30 -1.62
C GLU A 69 16.77 -8.97 -0.11
N HIS A 70 15.70 -8.40 0.45
CA HIS A 70 15.58 -8.01 1.84
C HIS A 70 14.52 -8.82 2.61
N THR A 71 13.48 -9.30 1.91
CA THR A 71 12.33 -9.99 2.53
C THR A 71 12.40 -11.50 2.44
N GLY A 72 13.26 -12.07 1.59
CA GLY A 72 13.34 -13.52 1.34
C GLY A 72 12.20 -14.06 0.47
N ALA A 73 11.43 -13.18 -0.18
CA ALA A 73 10.42 -13.59 -1.15
C ALA A 73 11.05 -14.37 -2.32
N ASN A 74 10.39 -15.43 -2.77
CA ASN A 74 10.87 -16.30 -3.86
C ASN A 74 10.40 -15.84 -5.26
N TRP A 75 10.00 -14.57 -5.40
CA TRP A 75 9.44 -14.02 -6.63
C TRP A 75 9.85 -12.55 -6.78
N VAL A 76 9.86 -12.08 -8.02
CA VAL A 76 10.27 -10.72 -8.38
C VAL A 76 9.26 -10.09 -9.34
N SER A 77 9.30 -8.78 -9.46
CA SER A 77 8.53 -7.94 -10.39
C SER A 77 9.39 -6.74 -10.79
N LYS A 78 9.14 -6.15 -11.95
CA LYS A 78 9.83 -4.94 -12.44
C LYS A 78 9.17 -3.66 -11.93
N THR A 79 7.92 -3.78 -11.48
CA THR A 79 7.11 -2.66 -10.99
C THR A 79 7.07 -2.65 -9.48
N HIS A 80 6.91 -1.47 -8.88
CA HIS A 80 6.60 -1.29 -7.47
C HIS A 80 5.80 0.01 -7.35
N ILE A 81 4.54 -0.10 -6.90
CA ILE A 81 3.67 1.07 -6.75
C ILE A 81 3.00 1.10 -5.38
N ASP A 82 3.31 2.17 -4.66
CA ASP A 82 2.77 2.44 -3.34
C ASP A 82 1.39 3.08 -3.40
N CYS A 83 0.50 2.57 -2.56
CA CYS A 83 -0.85 3.09 -2.33
C CYS A 83 -0.98 3.43 -0.85
N VAL A 84 -1.07 4.72 -0.55
CA VAL A 84 -1.23 5.22 0.82
C VAL A 84 -2.70 5.51 1.09
N GLY A 85 -3.23 5.00 2.21
CA GLY A 85 -4.53 5.39 2.71
C GLY A 85 -4.46 5.87 4.16
N ARG A 86 -5.42 6.71 4.50
CA ARG A 86 -5.52 7.40 5.80
C ARG A 86 -6.78 6.98 6.53
N ASP A 87 -6.88 7.42 7.77
CA ASP A 87 -8.09 7.27 8.58
C ASP A 87 -8.51 5.81 8.78
N PHE A 88 -7.53 4.90 8.76
CA PHE A 88 -7.77 3.48 8.99
C PHE A 88 -7.89 3.17 10.48
N ASP A 89 -8.70 2.16 10.76
CA ASP A 89 -8.59 1.40 11.97
C ASP A 89 -7.67 0.18 11.71
N VAL A 90 -6.75 -0.09 12.63
CA VAL A 90 -5.78 -1.20 12.51
C VAL A 90 -5.84 -2.06 13.75
N TRP A 91 -5.86 -3.39 13.56
CA TRP A 91 -5.87 -4.39 14.61
C TRP A 91 -4.73 -5.39 14.44
N PHE A 92 -4.11 -5.77 15.55
CA PHE A 92 -3.18 -6.90 15.64
C PHE A 92 -3.76 -7.94 16.58
N ASN A 93 -3.97 -9.17 16.09
CA ASN A 93 -4.46 -10.30 16.89
C ASN A 93 -5.72 -9.99 17.72
N GLY A 94 -6.61 -9.15 17.20
CA GLY A 94 -7.84 -8.72 17.87
C GLY A 94 -7.72 -7.45 18.73
N GLU A 95 -6.50 -6.96 18.98
CA GLU A 95 -6.26 -5.70 19.69
C GLU A 95 -6.23 -4.53 18.71
N GLN A 96 -7.06 -3.49 18.95
CA GLN A 96 -7.04 -2.29 18.12
C GLN A 96 -5.84 -1.42 18.51
N VAL A 97 -4.93 -1.20 17.56
CA VAL A 97 -3.72 -0.39 17.77
C VAL A 97 -3.84 1.01 17.16
N MET A 98 -4.72 1.18 16.18
CA MET A 98 -5.02 2.46 15.54
C MET A 98 -6.53 2.60 15.33
N ARG A 99 -7.06 3.81 15.59
CA ARG A 99 -8.44 4.19 15.30
C ARG A 99 -8.49 5.49 14.51
N GLY A 100 -9.07 5.47 13.31
CA GLY A 100 -9.20 6.63 12.43
C GLY A 100 -7.86 7.33 12.20
N GLY A 101 -6.79 6.59 11.93
CA GLY A 101 -5.45 7.15 11.71
C GLY A 101 -4.74 7.63 12.98
N LYS A 102 -5.26 7.34 14.18
CA LYS A 102 -4.62 7.71 15.46
C LYS A 102 -4.23 6.47 16.25
N PHE A 103 -2.99 6.41 16.71
CA PHE A 103 -2.53 5.34 17.59
C PHE A 103 -3.29 5.36 18.92
N LEU A 104 -3.60 4.17 19.47
CA LEU A 104 -4.34 3.98 20.72
C LEU A 104 -3.46 3.65 21.94
N ILE A 105 -2.15 3.60 21.72
CA ILE A 105 -1.10 3.27 22.70
C ILE A 105 -0.66 4.50 23.50
#